data_AF-A0A0F8YFJ8-F1
#
_entry.id   AF-A0A0F8YFJ8-F1
#
_cell.length_a   1.000
_cell.length_b   1.000
_cell.length_c   1.000
_cell.angle_alpha   90.00
_cell.angle_beta   90.00
_cell.angle_gamma   90.00
#
_symmetry.space_group_name_H-M   'P 1'
#
loop_
_entity.id
_entity.type
_entity.pdbx_description
1 polymer ?
#
loop_
_entity_poly.entity_id
_entity_poly.type
_entity_poly.pdbx_seq_one_letter_code
_entity_poly.pdbx_strand_id
1 'polypeptide(L)'
;MNYAIICDARQGWKHGINVLALVNRGKTKKLWWTSDDTGIIMKFIKKSAADLSCKKLFMNNCRVVDYRTAYNRISKQDNDITDSFATADMELGWDSHKH
;
A
#
# COMPACT_ATOMS: atom_id res chain seq x y z
N MET A 1 15.42 12.91 -9.77
CA MET A 1 14.91 11.55 -9.51
C MET A 1 14.53 11.47 -8.04
N ASN A 2 13.31 11.02 -7.71
CA ASN A 2 12.83 10.96 -6.32
C ASN A 2 12.76 9.51 -5.84
N TYR A 3 12.97 9.34 -4.54
CA TYR A 3 12.93 8.05 -3.85
C TYR A 3 11.73 8.00 -2.91
N ALA A 4 11.28 6.78 -2.64
CA ALA A 4 10.24 6.46 -1.69
C ALA A 4 10.64 5.21 -0.91
N ILE A 5 9.86 4.86 0.10
CA ILE A 5 10.04 3.66 0.89
C ILE A 5 8.77 2.82 0.73
N ILE A 6 8.94 1.52 0.54
CA ILE A 6 7.87 0.53 0.64
C ILE A 6 8.19 -0.48 1.74
N CYS A 7 7.17 -1.14 2.26
CA CYS A 7 7.29 -2.24 3.21
C CYS A 7 6.22 -3.29 2.93
N ASP A 8 6.43 -4.49 3.45
CA ASP A 8 5.44 -5.55 3.36
C ASP A 8 4.28 -5.23 4.33
N ALA A 9 3.05 -5.49 3.88
CA ALA A 9 1.85 -5.25 4.66
C ALA A 9 1.76 -6.28 5.81
N ARG A 10 1.44 -5.84 7.03
CA ARG A 10 1.18 -6.78 8.15
C ARG A 10 -0.18 -7.45 8.04
N GLN A 11 -1.13 -6.71 7.50
CA GLN A 11 -2.54 -7.04 7.38
C GLN A 11 -3.00 -6.44 6.05
N GLY A 12 -3.97 -7.08 5.38
CA GLY A 12 -4.41 -6.69 4.05
C GLY A 12 -4.15 -7.72 2.95
N TRP A 13 -3.45 -8.81 3.26
CA TRP A 13 -3.25 -9.93 2.32
C TRP A 13 -4.58 -10.53 1.82
N LYS A 14 -5.60 -10.59 2.69
CA LYS A 14 -6.97 -10.99 2.33
C LYS A 14 -7.64 -10.05 1.33
N HIS A 15 -7.12 -8.83 1.20
CA HIS A 15 -7.60 -7.78 0.30
C HIS A 15 -6.60 -7.51 -0.85
N GLY A 16 -5.70 -8.47 -1.14
CA GLY A 16 -4.68 -8.34 -2.19
C GLY A 16 -3.50 -7.41 -1.85
N ILE A 17 -3.52 -6.76 -0.68
CA ILE A 17 -2.49 -5.79 -0.29
C ILE A 17 -1.33 -6.49 0.40
N ASN A 18 -0.25 -6.70 -0.35
CA ASN A 18 0.97 -7.33 0.17
C ASN A 18 2.09 -6.32 0.44
N VAL A 19 2.05 -5.15 -0.21
CA VAL A 19 3.10 -4.14 -0.16
C VAL A 19 2.47 -2.77 0.00
N LEU A 20 2.99 -1.98 0.93
CA LEU A 20 2.54 -0.64 1.26
C LEU A 20 3.65 0.38 1.02
N ALA A 21 3.28 1.58 0.54
CA ALA A 21 4.20 2.71 0.49
C ALA A 21 4.21 3.48 1.82
N LEU A 22 5.34 4.08 2.17
CA LEU A 22 5.44 4.98 3.31
C LEU A 22 4.74 6.30 2.99
N VAL A 23 3.81 6.69 3.85
CA VAL A 23 2.96 7.87 3.67
C VAL A 23 3.17 8.91 4.77
N ASN A 24 2.90 10.17 4.45
CA ASN A 24 2.82 11.24 5.41
C ASN A 24 1.44 11.21 6.10
N ARG A 25 1.42 10.72 7.34
CA ARG A 25 0.22 10.66 8.20
C ARG A 25 -0.42 12.04 8.46
N GLY A 26 0.32 13.13 8.34
CA GLY A 26 -0.24 14.48 8.46
C GLY A 26 -1.15 14.87 7.29
N LYS A 27 -1.06 14.16 6.15
CA LYS A 27 -1.85 14.43 4.94
C LYS A 27 -3.13 13.59 4.85
N THR A 28 -3.32 12.60 5.72
CA THR A 28 -4.52 11.75 5.69
C THR A 28 -4.95 11.34 7.09
N LYS A 29 -6.24 11.54 7.39
CA LYS A 29 -6.88 11.07 8.63
C LYS A 29 -7.59 9.71 8.45
N LYS A 30 -7.71 9.23 7.20
CA LYS A 30 -8.34 7.95 6.87
C LYS A 30 -7.37 6.79 7.09
N LEU A 31 -7.87 5.56 6.97
CA LEU A 31 -7.04 4.37 6.83
C LEU A 31 -6.17 4.53 5.57
N TRP A 32 -4.94 4.98 5.76
CA TRP A 32 -4.06 5.34 4.66
C TRP A 32 -3.75 4.18 3.71
N TRP A 33 -3.88 2.94 4.18
CA TRP A 33 -3.69 1.73 3.38
C TRP A 33 -4.89 1.41 2.48
N THR A 34 -5.97 2.18 2.52
CA THR A 34 -7.07 2.13 1.53
C THR A 34 -7.09 3.37 0.63
N SER A 35 -6.00 4.14 0.61
CA SER A 35 -5.93 5.39 -0.15
C SER A 35 -5.25 5.14 -1.49
N ASP A 36 -5.83 5.68 -2.56
CA ASP A 36 -5.25 5.78 -3.90
C ASP A 36 -4.54 7.12 -4.14
N ASP A 37 -4.75 8.11 -3.26
CA ASP A 37 -4.07 9.41 -3.32
C ASP A 37 -2.54 9.29 -3.23
N THR A 38 -1.87 9.36 -4.37
CA THR A 38 -0.41 9.33 -4.48
C THR A 38 0.30 10.56 -3.87
N GLY A 39 -0.43 11.63 -3.56
CA GLY A 39 0.07 12.86 -2.94
C GLY A 39 0.47 12.69 -1.46
N ILE A 40 -0.01 11.62 -0.82
CA ILE A 40 0.33 11.28 0.57
C ILE A 40 1.68 10.58 0.68
N ILE A 41 2.26 10.06 -0.41
CA ILE A 41 3.54 9.35 -0.41
C ILE A 41 4.67 10.26 0.09
N MET A 42 5.51 9.74 0.99
CA MET A 42 6.73 10.44 1.38
C MET A 42 7.76 10.43 0.24
N LYS A 43 8.16 11.63 -0.19
CA LYS A 43 9.14 11.85 -1.26
C LYS A 43 10.49 12.21 -0.64
N PHE A 44 11.54 11.54 -1.09
CA PHE A 44 12.92 11.83 -0.72
C PHE A 44 13.71 12.24 -1.97
N ILE A 45 14.38 13.39 -1.92
CA ILE A 45 15.21 13.84 -3.04
C ILE A 45 16.53 13.04 -3.09
N LYS A 46 17.11 12.75 -1.93
CA LYS A 46 18.38 12.03 -1.79
C LYS A 46 18.14 10.59 -1.36
N LYS A 47 18.76 9.63 -2.05
CA LYS A 47 18.68 8.20 -1.70
C LYS A 47 19.16 7.92 -0.29
N SER A 48 20.29 8.52 0.12
CA SER A 48 20.87 8.36 1.46
C SER A 48 19.91 8.78 2.58
N ALA A 49 19.09 9.80 2.36
CA ALA A 49 18.06 10.21 3.31
C ALA A 49 16.93 9.16 3.40
N ALA A 50 16.50 8.62 2.26
CA ALA A 50 15.54 7.52 2.23
C ALA A 50 16.09 6.25 2.91
N ASP A 51 17.36 5.91 2.68
CA ASP A 51 18.03 4.76 3.30
C ASP A 51 18.08 4.92 4.82
N LEU A 52 18.44 6.12 5.32
CA LEU A 52 18.45 6.42 6.74
C LEU A 52 17.05 6.30 7.36
N SER A 53 16.03 6.82 6.68
CA SER A 53 14.64 6.70 7.12
C SER A 53 14.14 5.25 7.09
N CYS A 54 14.49 4.47 6.07
CA CYS A 54 14.12 3.05 5.99
C CYS A 54 14.77 2.27 7.13
N LYS A 55 16.07 2.46 7.38
CA LYS A 55 16.78 1.81 8.49
C LYS A 55 16.11 2.05 9.84
N LYS A 56 15.52 3.22 10.07
CA LYS A 56 14.78 3.53 11.31
C LYS A 56 13.46 2.77 11.46
N LEU A 57 12.86 2.30 10.36
CA LEU A 57 11.58 1.62 10.40
C LEU A 57 11.70 0.16 10.86
N PHE A 58 12.86 -0.49 10.67
CA PHE A 58 13.27 -1.84 11.13
C PHE A 58 12.24 -2.99 10.98
N MET A 59 11.09 -2.74 10.36
CA MET A 59 9.92 -3.60 10.39
C MET A 59 9.46 -3.92 8.97
N ASN A 60 8.93 -5.13 8.82
CA ASN A 60 8.23 -5.61 7.61
C ASN A 60 9.02 -5.39 6.31
N ASN A 61 10.31 -5.77 6.29
CA ASN A 61 11.12 -5.80 5.07
C ASN A 61 11.10 -4.47 4.28
N CYS A 62 11.29 -3.34 4.98
CA CYS A 62 11.33 -2.03 4.34
C CYS A 62 12.44 -1.97 3.29
N ARG A 63 12.15 -1.33 2.16
CA ARG A 63 13.13 -1.11 1.10
C ARG A 63 12.92 0.24 0.44
N VAL A 64 14.03 0.89 0.11
CA VAL A 64 14.03 2.12 -0.69
C VAL A 64 13.82 1.75 -2.15
N VAL A 65 12.86 2.43 -2.77
CA VAL A 65 12.54 2.29 -4.19
C VAL A 65 12.51 3.66 -4.85
N ASP A 66 12.45 3.67 -6.17
CA ASP A 66 12.10 4.87 -6.92
C ASP A 66 10.65 5.29 -6.64
N TYR A 67 10.38 6.59 -6.72
CA TYR A 67 9.04 7.12 -6.45
C TYR A 67 7.96 6.52 -7.37
N ARG A 68 8.31 6.18 -8.61
CA ARG A 68 7.35 5.61 -9.57
C ARG A 68 6.88 4.22 -9.14
N THR A 69 7.75 3.41 -8.55
CA THR A 69 7.34 2.13 -7.93
C THR A 69 6.33 2.33 -6.80
N ALA A 70 6.57 3.29 -5.89
CA ALA A 70 5.61 3.58 -4.82
C ALA A 70 4.29 4.17 -5.34
N TYR A 71 4.36 5.04 -6.36
CA TYR A 71 3.20 5.59 -7.05
C TYR A 71 2.31 4.49 -7.63
N ASN A 72 2.91 3.59 -8.42
CA ASN A 72 2.19 2.48 -9.06
C ASN A 72 1.57 1.51 -8.04
N ARG A 73 2.11 1.45 -6.81
CA ARG A 73 1.56 0.60 -5.76
C ARG A 73 0.29 1.20 -5.17
N ILE A 74 0.35 2.45 -4.72
CA ILE A 74 -0.83 3.13 -4.18
C ILE A 74 -1.94 3.27 -5.23
N SER A 75 -1.60 3.57 -6.49
CA SER A 75 -2.61 3.70 -7.55
C SER A 75 -3.36 2.40 -7.86
N LYS A 76 -2.79 1.24 -7.52
CA LYS A 76 -3.41 -0.08 -7.73
C LYS A 76 -4.14 -0.60 -6.51
N GLN A 77 -3.87 -0.01 -5.35
CA GLN A 77 -4.29 -0.54 -4.06
C GLN A 77 -5.81 -0.50 -3.87
N ASP A 78 -6.47 0.54 -4.37
CA ASP A 78 -7.94 0.65 -4.32
C ASP A 78 -8.64 -0.37 -5.24
N ASN A 79 -8.07 -0.63 -6.42
CA ASN A 79 -8.55 -1.68 -7.32
C ASN A 79 -8.40 -3.06 -6.68
N ASP A 80 -7.23 -3.37 -6.10
CA ASP A 80 -6.99 -4.66 -5.44
C ASP A 80 -7.98 -4.91 -4.28
N ILE A 81 -8.32 -3.84 -3.53
CA ILE A 81 -9.34 -3.90 -2.47
C ILE A 81 -10.73 -4.13 -3.07
N THR A 82 -11.10 -3.37 -4.10
CA THR A 82 -12.42 -3.45 -4.74
C THR A 82 -12.67 -4.82 -5.39
N ASP A 83 -11.69 -5.34 -6.12
CA ASP A 83 -11.76 -6.67 -6.73
C ASP A 83 -11.89 -7.78 -5.68
N SER A 84 -11.20 -7.63 -4.55
CA SER A 84 -11.31 -8.55 -3.40
C SER A 84 -12.71 -8.55 -2.78
N PHE A 85 -13.35 -7.39 -2.68
CA PHE A 85 -14.74 -7.32 -2.21
C PHE A 85 -15.72 -7.91 -3.22
N ALA A 86 -15.54 -7.63 -4.51
CA ALA A 86 -16.38 -8.19 -5.57
C ALA A 86 -16.31 -9.71 -5.65
N THR A 87 -15.12 -10.31 -5.44
CA THR A 87 -14.97 -11.76 -5.37
C THR A 87 -15.59 -12.36 -4.11
N ALA A 88 -15.44 -11.72 -2.95
CA ALA A 88 -16.05 -12.17 -1.70
C ALA A 88 -17.60 -12.19 -1.79
N ASP A 89 -18.20 -11.15 -2.40
CA ASP A 89 -19.65 -11.08 -2.57
C ASP A 89 -20.17 -12.13 -3.57
N MET A 90 -19.41 -12.45 -4.64
CA MET A 90 -19.78 -13.53 -5.56
C MET A 90 -19.74 -14.92 -4.92
N GLU A 91 -18.75 -15.21 -4.07
CA GLU A 91 -18.66 -16.50 -3.37
C GLU A 91 -19.85 -16.71 -2.40
N LEU A 92 -20.26 -15.68 -1.68
CA LEU A 92 -21.44 -15.72 -0.79
C LEU A 92 -22.77 -15.88 -1.58
N GLY A 93 -22.85 -15.29 -2.77
CA GLY A 93 -24.00 -15.43 -3.66
C GLY A 93 -24.19 -16.85 -4.20
N TRP A 94 -23.11 -17.61 -4.38
CA TRP A 94 -23.17 -18.96 -4.94
C TRP A 94 -23.52 -20.04 -3.90
N ASP A 95 -23.04 -19.90 -2.66
CA ASP A 95 -23.39 -20.84 -1.57
C ASP A 95 -24.84 -20.68 -1.07
N SER A 96 -25.49 -19.56 -1.38
CA SER A 96 -26.91 -19.30 -1.04
C SER A 96 -27.90 -20.13 -1.87
N HIS A 97 -27.44 -20.85 -2.91
CA HIS A 97 -28.29 -21.66 -3.80
C HIS A 97 -28.22 -23.17 -3.54
N LYS A 98 -27.54 -23.62 -2.48
CA LYS A 98 -27.56 -25.02 -2.04
C LYS A 98 -28.57 -25.22 -0.91
N HIS A 99 -29.85 -25.28 -1.26
CA HIS A 99 -30.91 -25.86 -0.43
C HIS A 99 -31.64 -26.95 -1.20
#